data_AF-X1A531-F1
#
_entry.id   AF-X1A531-F1
#
_cell.length_a   1.000
_cell.length_b   1.000
_cell.length_c   1.000
_cell.angle_alpha   90.00
_cell.angle_beta   90.00
_cell.angle_gamma   90.00
#
_symmetry.space_group_name_H-M   'P 1'
#
loop_
_entity.id
_entity.type
_entity.pdbx_description
1 polymer ?
#
loop_
_entity_poly.entity_id
_entity_poly.type
_entity_poly.pdbx_seq_one_letter_code
_entity_poly.pdbx_strand_id
1 'polypeptide(L)'
;MPANRYYIILLLLLMMCNACIEPYEPVINEAQEVIVIDGMISDRPGNHRVSVSMSSPYGDPVFRPVGGCVVSVQDNLGNIEFYT
;
A
#
# COMPACT_ATOMS: atom_id res chain seq x y z
N MET A 1 34.15 -16.39 44.82
CA MET A 1 33.17 -17.48 44.58
C MET A 1 33.13 -17.71 43.07
N PRO A 2 33.53 -18.88 42.55
CA PRO A 2 33.52 -19.11 41.11
C PRO A 2 32.07 -19.13 40.62
N ALA A 3 31.68 -18.16 39.81
CA ALA A 3 30.38 -18.15 39.17
C ALA A 3 30.29 -19.38 38.25
N ASN A 4 29.28 -20.22 38.48
CA ASN A 4 29.11 -21.44 37.72
C ASN A 4 28.75 -21.10 36.25
N ARG A 5 29.58 -21.55 35.30
CA ARG A 5 29.52 -21.20 33.86
C ARG A 5 28.14 -21.39 33.23
N TYR A 6 27.36 -22.35 33.72
CA TYR A 6 26.02 -22.61 33.22
C TYR A 6 25.05 -21.46 33.51
N TYR A 7 25.19 -20.77 34.65
CA TYR A 7 24.39 -19.58 34.95
C TYR A 7 24.73 -18.41 34.03
N ILE A 8 26.02 -18.26 33.69
CA ILE A 8 26.47 -17.20 32.76
C ILE A 8 25.89 -17.45 31.36
N ILE A 9 25.92 -18.70 30.89
CA ILE A 9 25.35 -19.09 29.58
C ILE A 9 23.83 -18.89 29.56
N LEU A 10 23.13 -19.27 30.62
CA LEU A 10 21.67 -19.08 30.74
C LEU A 10 21.30 -17.58 30.71
N LEU A 11 22.07 -16.74 31.41
CA LEU A 11 21.86 -15.29 31.44
C LEU A 11 22.04 -14.67 30.05
N LEU A 12 23.10 -15.08 29.34
CA LEU A 12 23.38 -14.65 27.97
C LEU A 12 22.26 -15.05 27.00
N LEU A 13 21.72 -16.27 27.15
CA LEU A 13 20.62 -16.76 26.32
C LEU A 13 19.33 -15.93 26.54
N LEU A 14 19.02 -15.57 27.79
CA LEU A 14 17.86 -14.73 28.11
C LEU A 14 17.98 -13.30 27.55
N MET A 15 19.18 -12.73 27.49
CA MET A 15 19.37 -11.38 26.93
C MET A 15 19.09 -11.34 25.43
N MET A 16 19.30 -12.44 24.70
CA MET A 16 19.03 -12.49 23.25
C MET A 16 17.54 -12.51 22.89
N CYS A 17 16.64 -12.78 23.85
CA CYS A 17 15.19 -12.82 23.60
C CYS A 17 14.53 -11.42 23.53
N ASN A 18 15.26 -10.32 23.78
CA ASN A 18 14.71 -8.96 23.79
C ASN A 18 14.89 -8.18 22.47
N ALA A 19 15.22 -8.86 21.37
CA ALA A 19 15.53 -8.23 20.08
C ALA A 19 14.29 -7.98 19.18
N CYS A 20 13.13 -7.70 19.77
CA CYS A 20 11.94 -7.37 18.99
C CYS A 20 12.06 -5.96 18.41
N ILE A 21 11.94 -5.85 17.08
CA ILE A 21 11.83 -4.56 16.38
C ILE A 21 10.34 -4.22 16.33
N GLU A 22 9.94 -3.10 16.91
CA GLU A 22 8.58 -2.61 16.81
C GLU A 22 8.36 -1.99 15.42
N PRO A 23 7.35 -2.46 14.65
CA PRO A 23 6.99 -1.81 13.40
C PRO A 23 6.44 -0.41 13.68
N TYR A 24 6.81 0.54 12.82
CA TYR A 24 6.26 1.88 12.88
C TYR A 24 4.86 1.89 12.24
N GLU A 25 3.84 2.13 13.05
CA GLU A 25 2.46 2.34 12.61
C GLU A 25 2.15 3.85 12.63
N PRO A 26 2.02 4.50 11.46
CA PRO A 26 1.75 5.94 11.42
C PRO A 26 0.34 6.25 11.94
N VAL A 27 0.23 7.26 12.82
CA VAL A 27 -1.07 7.80 13.24
C VAL A 27 -1.60 8.70 12.11
N ILE A 28 -2.57 8.19 11.35
CA ILE A 28 -3.23 8.93 10.26
C ILE A 28 -4.48 9.59 10.85
N ASN A 29 -4.42 10.90 11.09
CA ASN A 29 -5.52 11.63 11.73
C ASN A 29 -6.74 11.80 10.83
N GLU A 30 -6.56 11.79 9.50
CA GLU A 30 -7.64 12.03 8.54
C GLU A 30 -7.40 11.20 7.26
N ALA A 31 -8.24 10.20 7.01
CA ALA A 31 -8.32 9.57 5.69
C ALA A 31 -9.26 10.41 4.83
N GLN A 32 -8.70 11.32 4.03
CA GLN A 32 -9.49 12.08 3.08
C GLN A 32 -10.02 11.12 2.00
N GLU A 33 -11.34 11.08 1.82
CA GLU A 33 -11.94 10.36 0.71
C GLU A 33 -11.59 11.05 -0.61
N VAL A 34 -10.83 10.37 -1.45
CA VAL A 34 -10.39 10.87 -2.75
C VAL A 34 -10.73 9.86 -3.83
N ILE A 35 -11.05 10.36 -5.03
CA ILE A 35 -11.21 9.53 -6.21
C ILE A 35 -9.81 9.12 -6.69
N VAL A 36 -9.64 7.82 -6.91
CA VAL A 36 -8.43 7.20 -7.44
C VAL A 36 -8.70 6.72 -8.86
N ILE A 37 -7.90 7.21 -9.79
CA ILE A 37 -7.89 6.79 -11.20
C ILE A 37 -6.65 5.93 -11.38
N ASP A 38 -6.82 4.63 -11.62
CA ASP A 38 -5.74 3.67 -11.81
C ASP A 38 -5.85 3.00 -13.18
N GLY A 39 -4.78 3.04 -13.95
CA GLY A 39 -4.73 2.49 -15.30
C GLY A 39 -3.39 2.77 -15.96
N MET A 40 -3.00 1.90 -16.89
CA MET A 40 -1.76 2.04 -17.65
C MET A 40 -2.08 2.23 -19.13
N ILE A 41 -1.69 3.38 -19.67
CA ILE A 41 -1.77 3.67 -21.10
C ILE A 41 -0.40 3.43 -21.70
N SER A 42 -0.33 2.61 -22.76
CA SER A 42 0.93 2.28 -23.42
C SER A 42 0.74 2.12 -24.93
N ASP A 43 1.83 2.11 -25.67
CA ASP A 43 1.88 1.85 -27.12
C ASP A 43 1.73 0.36 -27.48
N ARG A 44 1.63 -0.52 -26.48
CA ARG A 44 1.50 -1.96 -26.70
C ARG A 44 0.10 -2.32 -27.22
N PRO A 45 0.01 -3.23 -28.20
CA PRO A 45 -1.28 -3.73 -28.67
C PRO A 45 -1.99 -4.50 -27.55
N GLY A 46 -3.30 -4.27 -27.42
CA GLY A 46 -4.15 -4.89 -26.41
C GLY A 46 -5.16 -3.90 -25.84
N ASN A 47 -6.09 -4.40 -25.03
CA ASN A 47 -7.08 -3.56 -24.36
C ASN A 47 -6.41 -2.86 -23.17
N HIS A 48 -6.42 -1.53 -23.13
CA HIS A 48 -6.07 -0.79 -21.91
C HIS A 48 -7.33 -0.67 -21.06
N ARG A 49 -7.14 -0.68 -19.75
CA ARG A 49 -8.23 -0.57 -18.79
C ARG A 49 -7.91 0.54 -17.79
N VAL A 50 -8.91 1.35 -17.51
CA VAL A 50 -8.87 2.34 -16.44
C VAL A 50 -9.91 1.96 -15.40
N SER A 51 -9.53 2.01 -14.13
CA SER A 51 -10.42 1.79 -13.00
C SER A 51 -10.59 3.07 -12.22
N VAL A 52 -11.82 3.33 -11.79
CA VAL A 52 -12.16 4.46 -10.94
C VAL A 52 -12.66 3.91 -9.62
N SER A 53 -12.05 4.33 -8.53
CA SER A 53 -12.41 3.90 -7.18
C SER A 53 -12.30 5.04 -6.18
N MET A 54 -12.85 4.85 -4.98
CA MET A 54 -12.59 5.71 -3.84
C MET A 54 -11.42 5.14 -3.03
N SER A 55 -10.57 6.01 -2.48
CA SER A 55 -9.51 5.62 -1.52
C SER A 55 -10.10 4.83 -0.34
N SER A 56 -9.31 4.00 0.33
CA SER A 56 -9.70 3.35 1.58
C SER A 56 -8.73 3.67 2.71
N PRO A 57 -9.18 3.62 3.98
CA PRO A 57 -8.31 3.84 5.12
C PRO A 57 -7.15 2.83 5.14
N TYR A 58 -5.97 3.27 5.59
CA TYR A 58 -4.78 2.41 5.68
C TYR A 58 -5.03 1.14 6.51
N GLY A 59 -5.75 1.26 7.63
CA GLY A 59 -6.05 0.13 8.51
C GLY A 59 -7.18 -0.78 8.03
N ASP A 60 -7.90 -0.43 6.97
CA ASP A 60 -8.99 -1.22 6.41
C ASP A 60 -9.02 -1.10 4.87
N PRO A 61 -8.07 -1.77 4.19
CA PRO A 61 -7.94 -1.69 2.74
C PRO A 61 -9.08 -2.42 2.04
N VAL A 62 -10.01 -1.66 1.47
CA VAL A 62 -11.15 -2.16 0.68
C VAL A 62 -11.18 -1.49 -0.68
N PHE A 63 -11.45 -2.27 -1.73
CA PHE A 63 -11.69 -1.72 -3.07
C PHE A 63 -13.12 -1.18 -3.17
N ARG A 64 -13.25 0.13 -3.40
CA ARG A 64 -14.55 0.83 -3.48
C ARG A 64 -14.77 1.37 -4.91
N PRO A 65 -15.31 0.57 -5.85
CA PRO A 65 -15.46 1.00 -7.24
C PRO A 65 -16.47 2.15 -7.38
N VAL A 66 -16.18 3.08 -8.28
CA VAL A 66 -17.10 4.15 -8.69
C VAL A 66 -17.64 3.82 -10.07
N GLY A 67 -18.97 3.73 -10.19
CA GLY A 67 -19.66 3.44 -11.45
C GLY A 67 -20.20 4.70 -12.13
N GLY A 68 -20.52 4.58 -13.42
CA GLY A 68 -21.15 5.66 -14.21
C GLY A 68 -20.20 6.80 -14.61
N CYS A 69 -18.89 6.60 -14.45
CA CYS A 69 -17.88 7.55 -14.91
C CYS A 69 -17.71 7.50 -16.42
N VAL A 70 -17.44 8.66 -17.03
CA VAL A 70 -16.91 8.76 -18.40
C VAL A 70 -15.42 8.99 -18.26
N VAL A 71 -14.60 8.03 -18.73
CA VAL A 71 -13.15 8.14 -18.71
C VAL A 71 -12.65 8.43 -20.12
N SER A 72 -11.83 9.47 -20.28
CA SER A 72 -11.21 9.80 -21.55
C SER A 72 -9.76 10.22 -21.38
N VAL A 73 -8.91 9.84 -22.34
CA VAL A 73 -7.51 10.29 -22.43
C VAL A 73 -7.39 11.21 -23.64
N GLN A 74 -6.82 12.40 -23.42
CA GLN A 74 -6.54 13.36 -24.48
C GLN A 74 -5.04 13.50 -24.68
N ASP A 75 -4.57 13.41 -25.93
CA ASP A 75 -3.17 13.63 -26.26
C ASP A 75 -2.86 15.11 -26.54
N ASN A 76 -1.59 15.40 -26.82
CA ASN A 76 -1.12 16.76 -27.12
C ASN A 76 -1.53 17.27 -28.51
N LEU A 77 -2.06 16.42 -29.39
CA LEU A 77 -2.58 16.77 -30.71
C LEU A 77 -4.11 17.01 -30.67
N GLY A 78 -4.75 16.73 -29.54
CA GLY A 78 -6.18 16.88 -29.32
C GLY A 78 -7.00 15.64 -29.63
N ASN A 79 -6.37 14.48 -29.91
CA ASN A 79 -7.08 13.22 -30.07
C ASN A 79 -7.63 12.75 -28.72
N ILE A 80 -8.84 12.20 -28.70
CA ILE A 80 -9.53 11.74 -27.49
C ILE A 80 -9.92 10.27 -27.66
N GLU A 81 -9.55 9.44 -26.69
CA GLU A 81 -9.94 8.03 -26.58
C GLU A 81 -10.75 7.80 -25.31
N PHE A 82 -11.83 7.03 -25.40
CA PHE A 82 -12.73 6.75 -24.27
C PHE A 82 -12.52 5.34 -23.70
N TYR A 83 -12.59 5.21 -22.38
CA TYR A 83 -12.39 3.97 -21.64
C TYR A 83 -13.60 3.62 -20.78
N THR A 84 -13.81 2.31 -20.60
CA THR A 84 -14.87 1.69 -19.77
C THR A 84 -14.29 0.69 -18.80
#